data_AF-A0A9W8C2L8-F1
#
_entry.id   AF-A0A9W8C2L8-F1
#
_cell.length_a   1.000
_cell.length_b   1.000
_cell.length_c   1.000
_cell.angle_alpha   90.00
_cell.angle_beta   90.00
_cell.angle_gamma   90.00
#
_symmetry.space_group_name_H-M   'P 1'
#
loop_
_entity.id
_entity.type
_entity.pdbx_description
1 polymer ?
#
loop_
_entity_poly.entity_id
_entity_poly.type
_entity_poly.pdbx_seq_one_letter_code
_entity_poly.pdbx_strand_id
1 'polypeptide(L)'
;MEGEVQGHIEQTARDAKPQASGIENLAYGSLSGMMGKFVEYPFDTVKVRLQTSETQVFSGTLDCLKQTWQHEGFRGFYRGLTSPLLGAMAENAIAFYAYNQIQSIIRSVSHDSSAGLSLPQLFASGALSGSICAFVISPVELVKCKLQVENVQGYASGGQTSRVKFQGPVSVVAHLLKTQGVGGLYKGILPTVARETLGVGFWFGTYELVCQMLLNVQNRDGSAKLTKSDLGAGSIVLAGGCAGIGYNITSYPIDVVKSFIQTDDVRAAASKERAGIVSTIKTVYSRGGIAAFYRGLGITLIRSFPANAAMFMTYEYLTRLSAALYSH
;
A
#
# COMPACT_ATOMS: atom_id res chain seq x y z
N MET A 1 -7.89 4.70 5.49
CA MET A 1 -8.86 4.45 4.42
C MET A 1 -8.57 3.20 3.57
N GLU A 2 -7.51 2.42 3.78
CA GLU A 2 -7.72 0.96 3.56
C GLU A 2 -8.82 0.48 4.51
N GLY A 3 -8.85 0.96 5.77
CA GLY A 3 -9.99 0.79 6.70
C GLY A 3 -11.27 1.59 6.42
N GLU A 4 -11.32 2.53 5.46
CA GLU A 4 -12.57 3.24 5.06
C GLU A 4 -13.03 2.83 3.67
N VAL A 5 -12.17 2.25 2.82
CA VAL A 5 -12.58 1.40 1.69
C VAL A 5 -13.08 0.08 2.27
N GLN A 6 -12.38 -0.51 3.26
CA GLN A 6 -12.91 -1.60 4.07
C GLN A 6 -14.17 -1.15 4.84
N GLY A 7 -14.19 0.09 5.34
CA GLY A 7 -15.34 0.67 6.05
C GLY A 7 -16.55 0.99 5.16
N HIS A 8 -16.33 1.40 3.90
CA HIS A 8 -17.38 1.56 2.88
C HIS A 8 -17.76 0.23 2.23
N ILE A 9 -16.84 -0.73 2.11
CA ILE A 9 -17.15 -2.13 1.80
C ILE A 9 -18.01 -2.71 2.92
N GLU A 10 -17.68 -2.44 4.18
CA GLU A 10 -18.49 -2.81 5.34
C GLU A 10 -19.82 -2.03 5.40
N GLN A 11 -19.88 -0.75 5.03
CA GLN A 11 -21.14 0.02 5.00
C GLN A 11 -22.05 -0.41 3.84
N THR A 12 -21.48 -0.64 2.66
CA THR A 12 -22.23 -1.18 1.51
C THR A 12 -22.63 -2.65 1.74
N ALA A 13 -21.86 -3.41 2.53
CA ALA A 13 -22.21 -4.75 2.99
C ALA A 13 -23.18 -4.76 4.19
N ARG A 14 -23.23 -3.68 5.00
CA ARG A 14 -24.21 -3.50 6.08
C ARG A 14 -25.61 -3.24 5.54
N ASP A 15 -25.72 -2.63 4.36
CA ASP A 15 -27.02 -2.28 3.76
C ASP A 15 -27.61 -3.35 2.84
N ALA A 16 -26.92 -4.48 2.64
CA ALA A 16 -27.52 -5.66 2.02
C ALA A 16 -26.85 -6.96 2.50
N LYS A 17 -27.65 -7.83 3.14
CA LYS A 17 -27.42 -9.26 3.47
C LYS A 17 -26.89 -9.59 4.89
N PRO A 18 -27.20 -10.82 5.37
CA PRO A 18 -27.38 -11.11 6.80
C PRO A 18 -26.08 -10.94 7.58
N GLN A 19 -26.21 -10.42 8.80
CA GLN A 19 -25.11 -10.05 9.68
C GLN A 19 -24.17 -11.24 9.95
N ALA A 20 -23.09 -11.32 9.18
CA ALA A 20 -21.93 -12.12 9.55
C ALA A 20 -21.33 -11.53 10.84
N SER A 21 -20.87 -12.39 11.75
CA SER A 21 -20.22 -11.99 12.99
C SER A 21 -18.98 -11.12 12.71
N GLY A 22 -18.55 -10.28 13.66
CA GLY A 22 -17.36 -9.43 13.48
C GLY A 22 -16.09 -10.20 13.11
N ILE A 23 -15.99 -11.47 13.51
CA ILE A 23 -14.88 -12.37 13.18
C ILE A 23 -14.97 -12.84 11.72
N GLU A 24 -16.18 -13.14 11.22
CA GLU A 24 -16.39 -13.52 9.83
C GLU A 24 -16.10 -12.36 8.87
N ASN A 25 -16.51 -11.15 9.21
CA ASN A 25 -16.18 -9.95 8.42
C ASN A 25 -14.66 -9.71 8.37
N LEU A 26 -13.96 -9.90 9.49
CA LEU A 26 -12.50 -9.83 9.55
C LEU A 26 -11.85 -10.92 8.69
N ALA A 27 -12.37 -12.15 8.73
CA ALA A 27 -11.86 -13.27 7.94
C ALA A 27 -12.06 -13.04 6.44
N TYR A 28 -13.26 -12.62 6.01
CA TYR A 28 -13.56 -12.33 4.61
C TYR A 28 -12.75 -11.15 4.10
N GLY A 29 -12.62 -10.09 4.91
CA GLY A 29 -11.78 -8.94 4.63
C GLY A 29 -10.30 -9.29 4.51
N SER A 30 -9.81 -10.22 5.33
CA SER A 30 -8.42 -10.68 5.25
C SER A 30 -8.17 -11.51 3.99
N LEU A 31 -9.07 -12.45 3.67
CA LEU A 31 -8.94 -13.30 2.49
C LEU A 31 -9.11 -12.53 1.17
N SER A 32 -10.03 -11.56 1.14
CA SER A 32 -10.18 -10.65 0.00
C SER A 32 -8.94 -9.78 -0.19
N GLY A 33 -8.37 -9.25 0.90
CA GLY A 33 -7.11 -8.51 0.89
C GLY A 33 -5.94 -9.33 0.35
N MET A 34 -5.82 -10.59 0.76
CA MET A 34 -4.81 -11.52 0.22
C MET A 34 -4.98 -11.76 -1.28
N MET A 35 -6.20 -11.94 -1.76
CA MET A 35 -6.45 -12.10 -3.20
C MET A 35 -6.12 -10.83 -3.99
N GLY A 36 -6.50 -9.66 -3.46
CA GLY A 36 -6.10 -8.38 -4.02
C GLY A 36 -4.58 -8.27 -4.14
N LYS A 37 -3.84 -8.58 -3.05
CA LYS A 37 -2.37 -8.60 -3.04
C LYS A 37 -1.79 -9.60 -4.02
N PHE A 38 -2.40 -10.76 -4.20
CA PHE A 38 -1.96 -11.75 -5.18
C PHE A 38 -2.01 -11.20 -6.62
N VAL A 39 -3.10 -10.52 -6.99
CA VAL A 39 -3.27 -9.89 -8.31
C VAL A 39 -2.37 -8.67 -8.47
N GLU A 40 -2.16 -7.91 -7.40
CA GLU A 40 -1.29 -6.73 -7.34
C GLU A 40 0.20 -7.08 -7.50
N TYR A 41 0.60 -8.24 -6.98
CA TYR A 41 2.01 -8.56 -6.76
C TYR A 41 2.93 -8.47 -7.99
N PRO A 42 2.53 -8.95 -9.19
CA PRO A 42 3.36 -8.81 -10.39
C PRO A 42 3.67 -7.34 -10.73
N PHE A 43 2.69 -6.44 -10.53
CA PHE A 43 2.83 -5.01 -10.78
C PHE A 43 3.78 -4.36 -9.77
N ASP A 44 3.67 -4.76 -8.50
CA ASP A 44 4.57 -4.30 -7.45
C ASP A 44 6.01 -4.74 -7.69
N THR A 45 6.22 -5.97 -8.15
CA THR A 45 7.54 -6.46 -8.54
C THR A 45 8.13 -5.58 -9.63
N VAL A 46 7.37 -5.27 -10.68
CA VAL A 46 7.83 -4.38 -11.77
C VAL A 46 8.07 -2.95 -11.25
N LYS A 47 7.19 -2.41 -10.41
CA LYS A 47 7.34 -1.09 -9.77
C LYS A 47 8.67 -1.01 -9.02
N VAL A 48 8.91 -1.93 -8.07
CA VAL A 48 10.10 -1.89 -7.22
C VAL A 48 11.36 -2.05 -8.06
N ARG A 49 11.36 -2.99 -9.02
CA ARG A 49 12.48 -3.14 -9.96
C ARG A 49 12.76 -1.86 -10.73
N LEU A 50 11.76 -1.23 -11.33
CA LEU A 50 11.92 0.03 -12.05
C LEU A 50 12.44 1.17 -11.17
N GLN A 51 11.98 1.24 -9.91
CA GLN A 51 12.40 2.27 -8.97
C GLN A 51 13.85 2.07 -8.54
N THR A 52 14.28 0.85 -8.24
CA THR A 52 15.58 0.60 -7.62
C THR A 52 16.71 0.34 -8.63
N SER A 53 16.36 0.04 -9.87
CA SER A 53 17.35 -0.23 -10.92
C SER A 53 18.10 1.01 -11.36
N GLU A 54 19.26 0.80 -11.95
CA GLU A 54 19.92 1.85 -12.72
C GLU A 54 19.19 2.03 -14.05
N THR A 55 19.18 3.25 -14.58
CA THR A 55 18.47 3.59 -15.83
C THR A 55 18.93 2.73 -17.03
N GLN A 56 20.13 2.17 -16.95
CA GLN A 56 20.71 1.32 -18.00
C GLN A 56 20.21 -0.14 -17.97
N VAL A 57 19.59 -0.61 -16.87
CA VAL A 57 19.10 -2.00 -16.75
C VAL A 57 17.73 -2.17 -17.40
N PHE A 58 16.84 -1.20 -17.21
CA PHE A 58 15.52 -1.19 -17.82
C PHE A 58 15.28 0.14 -18.52
N SER A 59 14.90 0.10 -19.79
CA SER A 59 14.46 1.28 -20.54
C SER A 59 13.05 1.75 -20.13
N GLY A 60 12.22 0.84 -19.61
CA GLY A 60 10.86 1.13 -19.17
C GLY A 60 10.11 -0.10 -18.66
N THR A 61 8.81 0.05 -18.41
CA THR A 61 7.96 -1.01 -17.85
C THR A 61 7.89 -2.26 -18.73
N LEU A 62 7.72 -2.11 -20.05
CA LEU A 62 7.63 -3.23 -20.98
C LEU A 62 8.95 -4.02 -21.07
N ASP A 63 10.07 -3.30 -21.02
CA ASP A 63 11.40 -3.90 -21.02
C ASP A 63 11.65 -4.67 -19.71
N CYS A 64 11.26 -4.10 -18.56
CA CYS A 64 11.31 -4.79 -17.29
C CYS A 64 10.45 -6.07 -17.26
N LEU A 65 9.23 -6.01 -17.81
CA LEU A 65 8.35 -7.17 -17.97
C LEU A 65 9.01 -8.25 -18.84
N LYS A 66 9.51 -7.87 -20.01
CA LYS A 66 10.13 -8.78 -20.97
C LYS A 66 11.37 -9.46 -20.40
N GLN A 67 12.30 -8.70 -19.82
CA GLN A 67 13.50 -9.24 -19.20
C GLN A 67 13.17 -10.14 -18.01
N THR A 68 12.20 -9.75 -17.17
CA THR A 68 11.76 -10.58 -16.04
C THR A 68 11.21 -11.93 -16.52
N TRP A 69 10.37 -11.92 -17.55
CA TRP A 69 9.85 -13.15 -18.14
C TRP A 69 10.95 -14.02 -18.75
N GLN A 70 11.91 -13.43 -19.47
CA GLN A 70 12.99 -14.18 -20.13
C GLN A 70 14.00 -14.78 -19.15
N HIS A 71 14.35 -14.07 -18.07
CA HIS A 71 15.38 -14.51 -17.12
C HIS A 71 14.83 -15.33 -15.96
N GLU A 72 13.60 -15.07 -15.51
CA GLU A 72 13.03 -15.69 -14.30
C GLU A 72 11.71 -16.43 -14.53
N GLY A 73 11.08 -16.23 -15.70
CA GLY A 73 9.76 -16.77 -16.00
C GLY A 73 8.67 -16.26 -15.06
N PHE A 74 7.56 -17.02 -14.99
CA PHE A 74 6.41 -16.69 -14.14
C PHE A 74 6.76 -16.54 -12.65
N ARG A 75 7.70 -17.36 -12.16
CA ARG A 75 8.12 -17.34 -10.75
C ARG A 75 8.83 -16.04 -10.35
N GLY A 76 9.44 -15.33 -11.30
CA GLY A 76 10.09 -14.04 -11.03
C GLY A 76 9.12 -12.95 -10.57
N PHE A 77 7.90 -12.94 -11.12
CA PHE A 77 6.87 -11.97 -10.75
C PHE A 77 6.33 -12.17 -9.33
N TYR A 78 6.32 -13.42 -8.86
CA TYR A 78 5.78 -13.84 -7.57
C TYR A 78 6.86 -14.11 -6.50
N ARG A 79 8.12 -13.78 -6.79
CA ARG A 79 9.21 -14.01 -5.86
C ARG A 79 9.02 -13.14 -4.61
N GLY A 80 8.95 -13.81 -3.45
CA GLY A 80 8.79 -13.15 -2.14
C GLY A 80 7.35 -12.86 -1.73
N LEU A 81 6.33 -13.32 -2.48
CA LEU A 81 4.90 -13.07 -2.23
C LEU A 81 4.45 -13.44 -0.80
N THR A 82 5.02 -14.47 -0.20
CA THR A 82 4.62 -14.95 1.14
C THR A 82 4.75 -13.89 2.23
N SER A 83 5.78 -13.03 2.15
CA SER A 83 6.00 -11.95 3.11
C SER A 83 4.84 -10.94 3.11
N PRO A 84 4.48 -10.29 1.98
CA PRO A 84 3.33 -9.38 1.91
C PRO A 84 1.97 -10.04 2.16
N LEU A 85 1.77 -11.32 1.85
CA LEU A 85 0.51 -11.99 2.23
C LEU A 85 0.34 -12.07 3.75
N LEU A 86 1.40 -12.48 4.46
CA LEU A 86 1.39 -12.50 5.93
C LEU A 86 1.34 -11.08 6.51
N GLY A 87 2.02 -10.13 5.87
CA GLY A 87 1.95 -8.71 6.21
C GLY A 87 0.54 -8.16 6.14
N ALA A 88 -0.19 -8.43 5.05
CA ALA A 88 -1.56 -7.96 4.86
C ALA A 88 -2.51 -8.50 5.94
N MET A 89 -2.33 -9.76 6.37
CA MET A 89 -3.09 -10.32 7.48
C MET A 89 -2.80 -9.60 8.81
N ALA A 90 -1.52 -9.39 9.13
CA ALA A 90 -1.10 -8.71 10.35
C ALA A 90 -1.52 -7.23 10.35
N GLU A 91 -1.39 -6.58 9.20
CA GLU A 91 -1.79 -5.19 8.94
C GLU A 91 -3.29 -5.01 9.17
N ASN A 92 -4.14 -5.87 8.59
CA ASN A 92 -5.59 -5.79 8.78
C ASN A 92 -5.99 -5.97 10.26
N ALA A 93 -5.38 -6.94 10.95
CA ALA A 93 -5.66 -7.17 12.36
C ALA A 93 -5.26 -5.97 13.24
N ILE A 94 -4.07 -5.40 13.01
CA ILE A 94 -3.54 -4.28 13.79
C ILE A 94 -4.26 -2.99 13.42
N ALA A 95 -4.57 -2.76 12.15
CA ALA A 95 -5.32 -1.59 11.71
C ALA A 95 -6.69 -1.55 12.37
N PHE A 96 -7.43 -2.68 12.38
CA PHE A 96 -8.73 -2.75 13.05
C PHE A 96 -8.61 -2.46 14.55
N TYR A 97 -7.67 -3.10 15.24
CA TYR A 97 -7.47 -2.91 16.68
C TYR A 97 -7.00 -1.49 17.02
N ALA A 98 -5.92 -1.01 16.39
CA ALA A 98 -5.33 0.29 16.66
C ALA A 98 -6.29 1.43 16.34
N TYR A 99 -7.00 1.35 15.21
CA TYR A 99 -7.97 2.38 14.81
C TYR A 99 -9.12 2.50 15.82
N ASN A 100 -9.71 1.38 16.26
CA ASN A 100 -10.76 1.38 17.26
C ASN A 100 -10.29 1.95 18.61
N GLN A 101 -9.10 1.55 19.07
CA GLN A 101 -8.54 2.05 20.32
C GLN A 101 -8.25 3.56 20.25
N ILE A 102 -7.67 4.04 19.15
CA ILE A 102 -7.35 5.47 18.98
C ILE A 102 -8.63 6.31 18.92
N GLN A 103 -9.68 5.85 18.21
CA GLN A 103 -10.96 6.54 18.21
C GLN A 103 -11.59 6.60 19.62
N SER A 104 -11.54 5.50 20.38
CA SER A 104 -12.04 5.46 21.75
C SER A 104 -11.32 6.47 22.65
N ILE A 105 -9.99 6.58 22.51
CA ILE A 105 -9.18 7.55 23.25
C ILE A 105 -9.58 8.98 22.85
N ILE A 106 -9.69 9.28 21.55
CA ILE A 106 -10.04 10.62 21.07
C ILE A 106 -11.44 11.04 21.57
N ARG A 107 -12.42 10.14 21.55
CA ARG A 107 -13.78 10.40 22.06
C ARG A 107 -13.78 10.67 23.56
N SER A 108 -12.99 9.90 24.34
CA SER A 108 -12.87 10.09 25.78
C SER A 108 -12.26 11.45 26.17
N VAL A 109 -11.33 11.96 25.36
CA VAL A 109 -10.67 13.25 25.58
C VAL A 109 -11.55 14.42 25.09
N SER A 110 -12.38 14.20 24.08
CA SER A 110 -13.17 15.27 23.44
C SER A 110 -14.50 15.58 24.15
N HIS A 111 -14.88 14.82 25.18
CA HIS A 111 -16.13 14.98 25.96
C HIS A 111 -17.44 15.04 25.13
N ASP A 112 -17.39 14.69 23.85
CA ASP A 112 -18.54 14.71 22.92
C ASP A 112 -18.79 13.28 22.42
N SER A 113 -19.66 12.56 23.12
CA SER A 113 -19.92 11.12 22.89
C SER A 113 -21.00 10.85 21.82
N SER A 114 -21.61 11.90 21.27
CA SER A 114 -22.84 11.83 20.46
C SER A 114 -22.69 12.32 19.01
N ALA A 115 -21.58 12.99 18.67
CA ALA A 115 -21.29 13.43 17.30
C ALA A 115 -20.16 12.58 16.68
N GLY A 116 -20.27 12.28 15.38
CA GLY A 116 -19.18 11.63 14.63
C GLY A 116 -17.88 12.44 14.72
N LEU A 117 -16.73 11.76 14.66
CA LEU A 117 -15.42 12.40 14.71
C LEU A 117 -15.28 13.48 13.63
N SER A 118 -14.75 14.65 14.00
CA SER A 118 -14.45 15.71 13.03
C SER A 118 -13.33 15.28 12.06
N LEU A 119 -13.28 15.89 10.88
CA LEU A 119 -12.27 15.56 9.86
C LEU A 119 -10.81 15.66 10.37
N PRO A 120 -10.41 16.66 11.19
CA PRO A 120 -9.08 16.70 11.80
C PRO A 120 -8.83 15.56 12.79
N GLN A 121 -9.84 15.15 13.55
CA GLN A 121 -9.73 14.02 14.49
C GLN A 121 -9.65 12.67 13.76
N LEU A 122 -10.38 12.50 12.65
CA LEU A 122 -10.27 11.34 11.77
C LEU A 122 -8.89 11.26 11.13
N PHE A 123 -8.36 12.39 10.67
CA PHE A 123 -7.01 12.48 10.14
C PHE A 123 -5.96 12.12 11.20
N ALA A 124 -6.05 12.69 12.40
CA ALA A 124 -5.15 12.37 13.51
C ALA A 124 -5.26 10.88 13.90
N SER A 125 -6.47 10.33 13.95
CA SER A 125 -6.70 8.91 14.21
C SER A 125 -6.04 8.03 13.16
N GLY A 126 -6.20 8.38 11.87
CA GLY A 126 -5.60 7.66 10.75
C GLY A 126 -4.08 7.74 10.71
N ALA A 127 -3.50 8.92 11.00
CA ALA A 127 -2.05 9.11 11.05
C ALA A 127 -1.41 8.35 12.22
N LEU A 128 -2.04 8.37 13.39
CA LEU A 128 -1.58 7.62 14.56
C LEU A 128 -1.72 6.12 14.35
N SER A 129 -2.85 5.64 13.84
CA SER A 129 -3.04 4.22 13.55
C SER A 129 -2.07 3.74 12.47
N GLY A 130 -1.89 4.53 11.40
CA GLY A 130 -0.93 4.23 10.33
C GLY A 130 0.51 4.18 10.82
N SER A 131 0.88 5.04 11.76
CA SER A 131 2.21 5.01 12.40
C SER A 131 2.43 3.74 13.22
N ILE A 132 1.42 3.26 13.94
CA ILE A 132 1.49 1.97 14.66
C ILE A 132 1.60 0.82 13.66
N CYS A 133 0.77 0.81 12.61
CA CYS A 133 0.82 -0.20 11.56
C CYS A 133 2.20 -0.23 10.86
N ALA A 134 2.83 0.93 10.66
CA ALA A 134 4.15 1.03 10.02
C ALA A 134 5.23 0.21 10.77
N PHE A 135 5.15 0.04 12.09
CA PHE A 135 6.10 -0.81 12.83
C PHE A 135 5.97 -2.31 12.51
N VAL A 136 4.81 -2.76 12.07
CA VAL A 136 4.60 -4.16 11.65
C VAL A 136 4.82 -4.34 10.16
N ILE A 137 4.43 -3.35 9.37
CA ILE A 137 4.54 -3.38 7.91
C ILE A 137 5.99 -3.17 7.46
N SER A 138 6.76 -2.30 8.12
CA SER A 138 8.12 -1.96 7.71
C SER A 138 9.06 -3.17 7.52
N PRO A 139 9.15 -4.14 8.46
CA PRO A 139 9.99 -5.31 8.24
C PRO A 139 9.49 -6.20 7.08
N VAL A 140 8.18 -6.31 6.90
CA VAL A 140 7.58 -7.09 5.80
C VAL A 140 7.91 -6.47 4.45
N GLU A 141 7.73 -5.16 4.32
CA GLU A 141 8.03 -4.42 3.10
C GLU A 141 9.52 -4.43 2.78
N LEU A 142 10.39 -4.28 3.79
CA LEU A 142 11.84 -4.39 3.60
C LEU A 142 12.22 -5.73 3.00
N VAL A 143 11.67 -6.83 3.53
CA VAL A 143 11.94 -8.19 3.03
C VAL A 143 11.43 -8.37 1.60
N LYS A 144 10.20 -7.91 1.31
CA LYS A 144 9.62 -7.90 -0.04
C LYS A 144 10.53 -7.15 -1.02
N CYS A 145 10.88 -5.90 -0.71
CA CYS A 145 11.68 -5.06 -1.59
C CYS A 145 13.05 -5.68 -1.87
N LYS A 146 13.74 -6.24 -0.86
CA LYS A 146 15.03 -6.91 -1.06
C LYS A 146 14.94 -8.13 -1.98
N LEU A 147 13.91 -8.97 -1.81
CA LEU A 147 13.69 -10.14 -2.67
C LEU A 147 13.36 -9.75 -4.12
N GLN A 148 12.65 -8.63 -4.32
CA GLN A 148 12.25 -8.16 -5.64
C GLN A 148 13.43 -7.61 -6.46
N VAL A 149 14.49 -7.11 -5.81
CA VAL A 149 15.65 -6.49 -6.48
C VAL A 149 16.87 -7.40 -6.61
N GLU A 150 16.93 -8.50 -5.88
CA GLU A 150 18.09 -9.39 -5.80
C GLU A 150 18.58 -9.88 -7.18
N ASN A 151 17.65 -10.23 -8.07
CA ASN A 151 17.95 -10.76 -9.39
C ASN A 151 18.18 -9.70 -10.47
N VAL A 152 17.76 -8.46 -10.22
CA VAL A 152 17.82 -7.38 -11.21
C VAL A 152 19.26 -7.06 -11.62
N GLN A 153 20.20 -7.16 -10.67
CA GLN A 153 21.61 -6.93 -10.95
C GLN A 153 22.21 -7.99 -11.90
N GLY A 154 21.60 -9.18 -11.96
CA GLY A 154 22.00 -10.22 -12.89
C GLY A 154 21.58 -9.96 -14.34
N TYR A 155 20.76 -8.93 -14.61
CA TYR A 155 20.27 -8.61 -15.96
C TYR A 155 21.23 -7.72 -16.74
N ALA A 156 22.14 -7.01 -16.07
CA ALA A 156 23.12 -6.17 -16.74
C ALA A 156 24.21 -7.02 -17.42
N SER A 157 24.40 -6.81 -18.73
CA SER A 157 25.49 -7.38 -19.54
C SER A 157 26.85 -6.95 -18.98
N GLY A 158 27.41 -7.73 -18.06
CA GLY A 158 28.62 -7.38 -17.31
C GLY A 158 28.77 -8.05 -15.95
N GLY A 159 27.72 -8.73 -15.46
CA GLY A 159 27.85 -9.85 -14.52
C GLY A 159 28.65 -9.58 -13.24
N GLN A 160 28.17 -8.69 -12.38
CA GLN A 160 28.39 -8.89 -10.94
C GLN A 160 27.09 -9.44 -10.35
N THR A 161 27.03 -10.76 -10.17
CA THR A 161 26.00 -11.39 -9.34
C THR A 161 26.01 -10.73 -7.97
N SER A 162 24.86 -10.21 -7.53
CA SER A 162 24.60 -9.87 -6.12
C SER A 162 25.27 -10.92 -5.23
N ARG A 163 26.16 -10.49 -4.32
CA ARG A 163 26.95 -11.41 -3.47
C ARG A 163 26.08 -12.30 -2.56
N VAL A 164 24.81 -11.95 -2.39
CA VAL A 164 23.88 -12.63 -1.49
C VAL A 164 22.65 -13.08 -2.29
N LYS A 165 22.51 -14.40 -2.45
CA LYS A 165 21.26 -15.01 -2.92
C LYS A 165 20.36 -15.31 -1.73
N PHE A 166 19.14 -14.79 -1.72
CA PHE A 166 18.15 -15.11 -0.70
C PHE A 166 17.22 -16.20 -1.22
N GLN A 167 17.18 -17.33 -0.50
CA GLN A 167 16.28 -18.44 -0.83
C GLN A 167 14.82 -18.14 -0.47
N GLY A 168 14.58 -17.10 0.34
CA GLY A 168 13.25 -16.63 0.69
C GLY A 168 13.24 -15.59 1.81
N PRO A 169 12.04 -15.19 2.31
CA PRO A 169 11.88 -14.16 3.34
C PRO A 169 12.69 -14.41 4.61
N VAL A 170 12.71 -15.66 5.10
CA VAL A 170 13.43 -16.04 6.33
C VAL A 170 14.93 -15.82 6.17
N SER A 171 15.49 -16.11 4.99
CA SER A 171 16.92 -15.90 4.74
C SER A 171 17.30 -14.41 4.74
N VAL A 172 16.40 -13.53 4.31
CA VAL A 172 16.59 -12.07 4.40
C VAL A 172 16.58 -11.63 5.86
N VAL A 173 15.59 -12.07 6.64
CA VAL A 173 15.49 -11.74 8.07
C VAL A 173 16.73 -12.21 8.82
N ALA A 174 17.13 -13.47 8.64
CA ALA A 174 18.32 -14.04 9.26
C ALA A 174 19.59 -13.26 8.89
N HIS A 175 19.74 -12.88 7.63
CA HIS A 175 20.86 -12.07 7.16
C HIS A 175 20.88 -10.68 7.80
N LEU A 176 19.73 -10.01 7.91
CA LEU A 176 19.61 -8.69 8.53
C LEU A 176 19.91 -8.73 10.03
N LEU A 177 19.35 -9.70 10.74
CA LEU A 177 19.64 -9.88 12.17
C LEU A 177 21.13 -10.14 12.42
N LYS A 178 21.79 -10.93 11.56
CA LYS A 178 23.22 -11.23 11.67
C LYS A 178 24.13 -10.05 11.32
N THR A 179 23.75 -9.20 10.36
CA THR A 179 24.63 -8.13 9.84
C THR A 179 24.36 -6.76 10.44
N GLN A 180 23.10 -6.45 10.78
CA GLN A 180 22.65 -5.12 11.20
C GLN A 180 21.86 -5.17 12.52
N GLY A 181 21.60 -6.35 13.08
CA GLY A 181 20.75 -6.52 14.25
C GLY A 181 19.28 -6.19 13.98
N VAL A 182 18.51 -6.02 15.06
CA VAL A 182 17.07 -5.70 14.98
C VAL A 182 16.82 -4.36 14.28
N GLY A 183 17.70 -3.38 14.45
CA GLY A 183 17.60 -2.08 13.78
C GLY A 183 17.64 -2.17 12.24
N GLY A 184 18.27 -3.22 11.69
CA GLY A 184 18.27 -3.47 10.24
C GLY A 184 16.89 -3.78 9.67
N LEU A 185 16.00 -4.41 10.45
CA LEU A 185 14.62 -4.74 10.03
C LEU A 185 13.73 -3.50 9.88
N TYR A 186 14.08 -2.41 10.55
CA TYR A 186 13.35 -1.13 10.53
C TYR A 186 14.03 -0.08 9.63
N LYS A 187 14.95 -0.52 8.76
CA LYS A 187 15.58 0.38 7.78
C LYS A 187 14.51 0.95 6.86
N GLY A 188 14.41 2.28 6.83
CA GLY A 188 13.37 2.98 6.06
C GLY A 188 12.05 3.22 6.82
N ILE A 189 12.00 3.03 8.15
CA ILE A 189 10.80 3.33 8.94
C ILE A 189 10.38 4.81 8.83
N LEU A 190 11.32 5.75 8.86
CA LEU A 190 11.02 7.18 8.74
C LEU A 190 10.31 7.54 7.42
N PRO A 191 10.84 7.20 6.23
CA PRO A 191 10.10 7.45 4.99
C PRO A 191 8.82 6.62 4.91
N THR A 192 8.72 5.47 5.58
CA THR A 192 7.47 4.71 5.67
C THR A 192 6.39 5.48 6.45
N VAL A 193 6.70 5.98 7.64
CA VAL A 193 5.77 6.78 8.46
C VAL A 193 5.40 8.09 7.77
N ALA A 194 6.37 8.74 7.12
CA ALA A 194 6.12 9.96 6.35
C ALA A 194 5.17 9.69 5.17
N ARG A 195 5.39 8.59 4.44
CA ARG A 195 4.49 8.14 3.37
C ARG A 195 3.08 7.88 3.88
N GLU A 196 2.93 7.14 4.99
CA GLU A 196 1.62 6.85 5.57
C GLU A 196 0.89 8.13 5.96
N THR A 197 1.56 9.00 6.72
CA THR A 197 0.95 10.24 7.24
C THR A 197 0.55 11.18 6.12
N LEU A 198 1.46 11.43 5.17
CA LEU A 198 1.20 12.34 4.05
C LEU A 198 0.19 11.75 3.08
N GLY A 199 0.33 10.46 2.77
CA GLY A 199 -0.61 9.76 1.90
C GLY A 199 -2.03 9.84 2.45
N VAL A 200 -2.24 9.53 3.72
CA VAL A 200 -3.57 9.62 4.37
C VAL A 200 -4.13 11.04 4.30
N GLY A 201 -3.31 12.08 4.49
CA GLY A 201 -3.78 13.47 4.44
C GLY A 201 -4.25 13.90 3.06
N PHE A 202 -3.45 13.59 2.03
CA PHE A 202 -3.83 13.88 0.65
C PHE A 202 -4.99 13.04 0.18
N TRP A 203 -5.09 11.81 0.67
CA TRP A 203 -6.24 10.95 0.42
C TRP A 203 -7.53 11.61 0.94
N PHE A 204 -7.59 11.95 2.23
CA PHE A 204 -8.78 12.58 2.84
C PHE A 204 -9.10 13.93 2.20
N GLY A 205 -8.09 14.78 2.00
CA GLY A 205 -8.29 16.10 1.40
C GLY A 205 -8.84 16.02 -0.02
N THR A 206 -8.33 15.08 -0.84
CA THR A 206 -8.83 14.87 -2.20
C THR A 206 -10.25 14.29 -2.19
N TYR A 207 -10.53 13.34 -1.29
CA TYR A 207 -11.87 12.76 -1.14
C TYR A 207 -12.90 13.83 -0.78
N GLU A 208 -12.60 14.63 0.25
CA GLU A 208 -13.46 15.73 0.71
C GLU A 208 -13.72 16.74 -0.41
N LEU A 209 -12.67 17.16 -1.10
CA LEU A 209 -12.76 18.12 -2.19
C LEU A 209 -13.67 17.61 -3.30
N VAL A 210 -13.52 16.35 -3.70
CA VAL A 210 -14.33 15.76 -4.78
C VAL A 210 -15.78 15.58 -4.33
N CYS A 211 -16.03 15.12 -3.10
CA CYS A 211 -17.39 15.07 -2.54
C CYS A 211 -18.05 16.46 -2.54
N GLN A 212 -17.34 17.51 -2.10
CA GLN A 212 -17.86 18.87 -2.11
C GLN A 212 -18.12 19.38 -3.52
N MET A 213 -17.25 19.10 -4.48
CA MET A 213 -17.48 19.45 -5.89
C MET A 213 -18.74 18.77 -6.44
N LEU A 214 -18.94 17.48 -6.14
CA LEU A 214 -20.13 16.73 -6.58
C LEU A 214 -21.41 17.25 -5.93
N LEU A 215 -21.39 17.51 -4.62
CA LEU A 215 -22.51 18.12 -3.92
C LEU A 215 -22.83 19.52 -4.44
N ASN A 216 -21.82 20.33 -4.75
CA ASN A 216 -22.02 21.66 -5.33
C ASN A 216 -22.67 21.59 -6.72
N VAL A 217 -22.37 20.55 -7.50
CA VAL A 217 -23.03 20.30 -8.80
C VAL A 217 -24.48 19.83 -8.59
N GLN A 218 -24.72 18.88 -7.69
CA GLN A 218 -26.06 18.33 -7.45
C GLN A 218 -27.01 19.31 -6.74
N ASN A 219 -26.49 20.16 -5.85
CA ASN A 219 -27.25 21.22 -5.19
C ASN A 219 -27.49 22.44 -6.08
N ARG A 220 -26.89 22.49 -7.28
CA ARG A 220 -27.07 23.59 -8.24
C ARG A 220 -28.45 23.57 -8.89
N ASP A 221 -29.10 22.41 -8.94
CA ASP A 221 -30.43 22.21 -9.53
C ASP A 221 -31.60 22.60 -8.60
N GLY A 222 -31.32 23.23 -7.45
CA GLY A 222 -32.36 23.82 -6.57
C GLY A 222 -33.26 22.82 -5.83
N SER A 223 -33.06 21.52 -6.05
CA SER A 223 -33.64 20.48 -5.18
C SER A 223 -32.88 20.42 -3.85
N ALA A 224 -33.55 19.92 -2.81
CA ALA A 224 -33.12 19.90 -1.41
C ALA A 224 -31.59 19.81 -1.18
N LYS A 225 -31.06 20.54 -0.19
CA LYS A 225 -29.62 20.52 0.17
C LYS A 225 -29.20 19.08 0.50
N LEU A 226 -28.54 18.43 -0.46
CA LEU A 226 -27.94 17.12 -0.30
C LEU A 226 -26.71 17.24 0.58
N THR A 227 -26.59 16.29 1.48
CA THR A 227 -25.47 16.11 2.40
C THR A 227 -24.63 14.91 1.96
N LYS A 228 -23.51 14.68 2.64
CA LYS A 228 -22.60 13.58 2.30
C LYS A 228 -23.26 12.19 2.33
N SER A 229 -24.27 12.00 3.17
CA SER A 229 -25.03 10.75 3.26
C SER A 229 -25.93 10.51 2.05
N ASP A 230 -26.19 11.53 1.24
CA ASP A 230 -27.09 11.45 0.09
C ASP A 230 -26.36 11.21 -1.24
N LEU A 231 -25.01 11.14 -1.23
CA LEU A 231 -24.26 10.78 -2.42
C LEU A 231 -24.50 9.31 -2.78
N GLY A 232 -24.94 9.08 -4.03
CA GLY A 232 -25.04 7.73 -4.56
C GLY A 232 -23.69 7.01 -4.66
N ALA A 233 -23.74 5.69 -4.69
CA ALA A 233 -22.55 4.82 -4.74
C ALA A 233 -21.54 5.21 -5.85
N GLY A 234 -22.02 5.64 -7.03
CA GLY A 234 -21.14 6.06 -8.12
C GLY A 234 -20.30 7.31 -7.79
N SER A 235 -20.87 8.28 -7.08
CA SER A 235 -20.17 9.50 -6.67
C SER A 235 -19.14 9.23 -5.58
N ILE A 236 -19.45 8.31 -4.67
CA ILE A 236 -18.53 7.83 -3.63
C ILE A 236 -17.34 7.09 -4.27
N VAL A 237 -17.61 6.20 -5.23
CA VAL A 237 -16.57 5.48 -5.98
C VAL A 237 -15.66 6.45 -6.74
N LEU A 238 -16.23 7.48 -7.38
CA LEU A 238 -15.46 8.51 -8.07
C LEU A 238 -14.57 9.30 -7.09
N ALA A 239 -15.13 9.75 -5.97
CA ALA A 239 -14.38 10.46 -4.93
C ALA A 239 -13.26 9.61 -4.36
N GLY A 240 -13.53 8.33 -4.06
CA GLY A 240 -12.53 7.37 -3.60
C GLY A 240 -11.42 7.11 -4.62
N GLY A 241 -11.77 6.97 -5.90
CA GLY A 241 -10.82 6.80 -7.00
C GLY A 241 -9.90 8.00 -7.19
N CYS A 242 -10.47 9.21 -7.23
CA CYS A 242 -9.69 10.45 -7.30
C CYS A 242 -8.77 10.61 -6.08
N ALA A 243 -9.27 10.27 -4.89
CA ALA A 243 -8.49 10.32 -3.68
C ALA A 243 -7.32 9.32 -3.69
N GLY A 244 -7.53 8.12 -4.24
CA GLY A 244 -6.46 7.14 -4.47
C GLY A 244 -5.39 7.64 -5.45
N ILE A 245 -5.79 8.37 -6.49
CA ILE A 245 -4.83 9.01 -7.42
C ILE A 245 -4.04 10.11 -6.68
N GLY A 246 -4.72 10.97 -5.91
CA GLY A 246 -4.08 12.00 -5.09
C GLY A 246 -3.08 11.44 -4.09
N TYR A 247 -3.45 10.36 -3.39
CA TYR A 247 -2.55 9.59 -2.53
C TYR A 247 -1.29 9.17 -3.29
N ASN A 248 -1.48 8.44 -4.40
CA ASN A 248 -0.37 7.83 -5.12
C ASN A 248 0.55 8.88 -5.72
N ILE A 249 0.04 10.01 -6.24
CA ILE A 249 0.87 11.08 -6.79
C ILE A 249 1.72 11.72 -5.69
N THR A 250 1.12 12.07 -4.55
CA THR A 250 1.85 12.79 -3.50
C THR A 250 2.82 11.91 -2.73
N SER A 251 2.46 10.64 -2.47
CA SER A 251 3.31 9.72 -1.72
C SER A 251 4.43 9.12 -2.56
N TYR A 252 4.31 9.13 -3.89
CA TYR A 252 5.24 8.44 -4.79
C TYR A 252 6.72 8.80 -4.63
N PRO A 253 7.10 10.09 -4.50
CA PRO A 253 8.51 10.46 -4.28
C PRO A 253 9.08 9.83 -3.01
N ILE A 254 8.26 9.70 -1.97
CA ILE A 254 8.64 9.09 -0.70
C ILE A 254 8.76 7.57 -0.87
N ASP A 255 7.86 6.93 -1.63
CA ASP A 255 7.96 5.51 -1.99
C ASP A 255 9.27 5.19 -2.69
N VAL A 256 9.71 6.05 -3.63
CA VAL A 256 10.97 5.86 -4.34
C VAL A 256 12.12 5.94 -3.35
N VAL A 257 12.20 7.01 -2.55
CA VAL A 257 13.28 7.17 -1.55
C VAL A 257 13.32 6.01 -0.56
N LYS A 258 12.15 5.59 -0.06
CA LYS A 258 12.00 4.41 0.82
C LYS A 258 12.56 3.15 0.15
N SER A 259 12.12 2.86 -1.08
CA SER A 259 12.53 1.66 -1.82
C SER A 259 14.03 1.64 -2.07
N PHE A 260 14.63 2.80 -2.39
CA PHE A 260 16.09 2.95 -2.50
C PHE A 260 16.81 2.63 -1.19
N ILE A 261 16.39 3.21 -0.08
CA ILE A 261 17.01 2.98 1.25
C ILE A 261 16.88 1.52 1.68
N GLN A 262 15.71 0.92 1.47
CA GLN A 262 15.40 -0.48 1.81
C GLN A 262 16.23 -1.48 0.98
N THR A 263 16.61 -1.11 -0.24
CA THR A 263 17.33 -1.98 -1.18
C THR A 263 18.82 -1.67 -1.32
N ASP A 264 19.30 -0.61 -0.68
CA ASP A 264 20.68 -0.12 -0.71
C ASP A 264 21.73 -1.21 -0.48
N ASP A 265 21.56 -2.05 0.56
CA ASP A 265 22.54 -3.12 0.87
C ASP A 265 22.60 -4.22 -0.19
N VAL A 266 21.53 -4.37 -0.98
CA VAL A 266 21.51 -5.31 -2.11
C VAL A 266 22.16 -4.65 -3.32
N ARG A 267 21.96 -3.34 -3.52
CA ARG A 267 22.44 -2.54 -4.67
C ARG A 267 23.92 -2.18 -4.60
N ALA A 268 24.46 -1.96 -3.40
CA ALA A 268 25.82 -1.50 -3.23
C ALA A 268 26.82 -2.64 -3.42
N ALA A 269 27.37 -2.78 -4.63
CA ALA A 269 28.55 -3.61 -4.87
C ALA A 269 29.85 -3.02 -4.26
N ALA A 270 29.85 -1.75 -3.82
CA ALA A 270 31.10 -1.06 -3.46
C ALA A 270 31.06 -0.01 -2.33
N SER A 271 29.90 0.38 -1.77
CA SER A 271 29.87 1.49 -0.79
C SER A 271 29.55 1.02 0.63
N LYS A 272 30.47 1.30 1.57
CA LYS A 272 30.31 1.06 3.02
C LYS A 272 29.38 2.09 3.70
N GLU A 273 29.01 3.16 3.01
CA GLU A 273 28.13 4.19 3.58
C GLU A 273 26.66 3.82 3.42
N ARG A 274 25.95 3.76 4.54
CA ARG A 274 24.49 3.62 4.57
C ARG A 274 23.85 4.82 3.86
N ALA A 275 23.00 4.58 2.87
CA ALA A 275 22.27 5.65 2.21
C ALA A 275 21.34 6.39 3.21
N GLY A 276 21.72 7.62 3.56
CA GLY A 276 20.84 8.55 4.27
C GLY A 276 19.73 9.10 3.37
N ILE A 277 18.66 9.64 3.94
CA ILE A 277 17.52 10.21 3.20
C ILE A 277 17.99 11.28 2.22
N VAL A 278 18.79 12.24 2.69
CA VAL A 278 19.28 13.36 1.86
C VAL A 278 20.20 12.87 0.74
N SER A 279 21.09 11.92 1.04
CA SER A 279 21.97 11.31 0.03
C SER A 279 21.15 10.60 -1.04
N THR A 280 20.15 9.82 -0.64
CA THR A 280 19.23 9.12 -1.54
C THR A 280 18.48 10.09 -2.44
N ILE A 281 17.92 11.17 -1.89
CA ILE A 281 17.22 12.21 -2.68
C ILE A 281 18.16 12.80 -3.74
N LYS A 282 19.39 13.16 -3.36
CA LYS A 282 20.39 13.68 -4.31
C LYS A 282 20.73 12.66 -5.40
N THR A 283 20.91 11.39 -5.05
CA THR A 283 21.19 10.31 -6.01
C THR A 283 20.02 10.05 -6.96
N VAL A 284 18.77 10.07 -6.48
CA VAL A 284 17.60 9.89 -7.34
C VAL A 284 17.46 11.08 -8.28
N TYR A 285 17.64 12.30 -7.77
CA TYR A 285 17.58 13.51 -8.58
C TYR A 285 18.67 13.55 -9.66
N SER A 286 19.90 13.14 -9.34
CA SER A 286 21.00 13.10 -10.33
C SER A 286 20.79 12.07 -11.45
N ARG A 287 19.92 11.08 -11.26
CA ARG A 287 19.62 10.03 -12.25
C ARG A 287 18.63 10.45 -13.34
N GLY A 288 17.83 11.49 -13.12
CA GLY A 288 16.78 11.88 -14.07
C GLY A 288 15.87 13.02 -13.59
N GLY A 289 16.34 13.86 -12.67
CA GLY A 289 15.60 14.97 -12.09
C GLY A 289 14.33 14.52 -11.37
N ILE A 290 13.27 15.34 -11.49
CA ILE A 290 11.97 15.08 -10.85
C ILE A 290 11.30 13.82 -11.42
N ALA A 291 11.47 13.54 -12.72
CA ALA A 291 10.86 12.38 -13.36
C ALA A 291 11.34 11.04 -12.76
N ALA A 292 12.58 10.99 -12.23
CA ALA A 292 13.10 9.81 -11.55
C ALA A 292 12.29 9.45 -10.29
N PHE A 293 11.73 10.44 -9.60
CA PHE A 293 10.87 10.22 -8.44
C PHE A 293 9.50 9.66 -8.79
N TYR A 294 9.08 9.67 -10.06
CA TYR A 294 7.79 9.16 -10.53
C TYR A 294 7.90 7.91 -11.39
N ARG A 295 9.09 7.31 -11.44
CA ARG A 295 9.35 6.11 -12.24
C ARG A 295 8.53 4.93 -11.71
N GLY A 296 7.67 4.38 -12.56
CA GLY A 296 6.73 3.31 -12.21
C GLY A 296 5.34 3.77 -11.73
N LEU A 297 5.06 5.08 -11.68
CA LEU A 297 3.73 5.56 -11.26
C LEU A 297 2.63 4.99 -12.17
N GLY A 298 2.87 4.94 -13.48
CA GLY A 298 1.90 4.39 -14.44
C GLY A 298 1.50 2.94 -14.15
N ILE A 299 2.47 2.06 -13.86
CA ILE A 299 2.17 0.67 -13.51
C ILE A 299 1.45 0.57 -12.15
N THR A 300 1.72 1.52 -11.24
CA THR A 300 1.06 1.66 -9.94
C THR A 300 -0.39 2.15 -10.07
N LEU A 301 -0.72 2.94 -11.08
CA LEU A 301 -2.09 3.35 -11.35
C LEU A 301 -2.88 2.21 -12.02
N ILE A 302 -2.27 1.54 -13.01
CA ILE A 302 -2.89 0.43 -13.75
C ILE A 302 -3.22 -0.74 -12.81
N ARG A 303 -2.34 -1.08 -11.86
CA ARG A 303 -2.57 -2.21 -10.93
C ARG A 303 -3.81 -2.05 -10.05
N SER A 304 -4.25 -0.82 -9.78
CA SER A 304 -5.32 -0.55 -8.83
C SER A 304 -6.64 -1.16 -9.28
N PHE A 305 -6.93 -1.18 -10.59
CA PHE A 305 -8.20 -1.70 -11.09
C PHE A 305 -8.31 -3.23 -10.94
N PRO A 306 -7.37 -4.06 -11.46
CA PRO A 306 -7.44 -5.50 -11.28
C PRO A 306 -7.39 -5.96 -9.83
N ALA A 307 -6.54 -5.32 -9.00
CA ALA A 307 -6.39 -5.68 -7.59
C ALA A 307 -7.68 -5.40 -6.80
N ASN A 308 -8.27 -4.21 -6.99
CA ASN A 308 -9.53 -3.87 -6.34
C ASN A 308 -10.66 -4.77 -6.81
N ALA A 309 -10.78 -5.04 -8.12
CA ALA A 309 -11.79 -5.95 -8.66
C ALA A 309 -11.69 -7.35 -8.02
N ALA A 310 -10.48 -7.90 -7.90
CA ALA A 310 -10.26 -9.20 -7.27
C ALA A 310 -10.64 -9.19 -5.78
N MET A 311 -10.32 -8.12 -5.05
CA MET A 311 -10.71 -7.94 -3.66
C MET A 311 -12.23 -7.91 -3.50
N PHE A 312 -12.94 -7.05 -4.24
CA PHE A 312 -14.40 -6.95 -4.19
C PHE A 312 -15.10 -8.26 -4.54
N MET A 313 -14.70 -8.90 -5.65
CA MET A 313 -15.27 -10.18 -6.06
C MET A 313 -15.07 -11.27 -5.01
N THR A 314 -13.89 -11.32 -4.38
CA THR A 314 -13.59 -12.30 -3.34
C THR A 314 -14.45 -12.07 -2.11
N TYR A 315 -14.56 -10.81 -1.65
CA TYR A 315 -15.38 -10.47 -0.49
C TYR A 315 -16.85 -10.80 -0.74
N GLU A 316 -17.40 -10.39 -1.88
CA GLU A 316 -18.79 -10.66 -2.23
C GLU A 316 -19.09 -12.16 -2.38
N TYR A 317 -18.16 -12.92 -2.97
CA TYR A 317 -18.28 -14.37 -3.07
C TYR A 317 -18.34 -15.03 -1.68
N LEU A 318 -17.45 -14.66 -0.76
CA LEU A 318 -17.40 -15.22 0.59
C LEU A 318 -18.65 -14.88 1.40
N THR A 319 -19.14 -13.65 1.32
CA THR A 319 -20.37 -13.23 2.00
C THR A 319 -21.61 -13.93 1.43
N ARG A 320 -21.67 -14.14 0.11
CA ARG A 320 -22.78 -14.91 -0.51
C ARG A 320 -22.72 -16.39 -0.11
N LEU A 321 -21.52 -16.96 -0.04
CA LEU A 321 -21.32 -18.34 0.38
C LEU A 321 -21.74 -18.57 1.83
N SER A 322 -21.36 -17.66 2.75
CA SER A 322 -21.75 -17.78 4.15
C SER A 322 -23.25 -17.63 4.35
N ALA A 323 -23.88 -16.66 3.68
CA ALA A 323 -25.33 -16.50 3.72
C ALA A 323 -26.07 -17.77 3.24
N ALA A 324 -25.53 -18.48 2.25
CA ALA A 324 -26.09 -19.75 1.76
C ALA A 324 -25.88 -20.92 2.74
N LEU A 325 -24.80 -20.90 3.53
CA LEU A 325 -24.51 -21.93 4.53
C LEU A 325 -25.37 -21.76 5.80
N TYR A 326 -25.69 -20.53 6.20
CA TYR A 326 -26.56 -20.23 7.36
C TYR A 326 -28.07 -20.25 7.04
N SER A 327 -28.45 -20.41 5.76
CA SER A 327 -29.85 -20.56 5.36
C SER A 327 -30.39 -22.00 5.44
N HIS A 328 -29.65 -22.91 6.05
CA HIS A 328 -30.01 -24.32 6.32
C HIS A 328 -29.86 -24.66 7.80
#